data_AF-A0AAD8USK4-F1
#
_entry.id   AF-A0AAD8USK4-F1
#
_cell.length_a   1.000
_cell.length_b   1.000
_cell.length_c   1.000
_cell.angle_alpha   90.00
_cell.angle_beta   90.00
_cell.angle_gamma   90.00
#
_symmetry.space_group_name_H-M   'P 1'
#
loop_
_entity.id
_entity.type
_entity.pdbx_description
1 polymer ?
#
loop_
_entity_poly.entity_id
_entity_poly.type
_entity_poly.pdbx_seq_one_letter_code
_entity_poly.pdbx_strand_id
1 'polypeptide(L)'
;MVRFTSLFARALPFAVFAVAAPAASTPPLRRQIAGDEACAEIGRVYDEASLTNTTDNVVVKPSLAYQCLRSISVDVERDTALVHYLRPWLEYQSTVDILLDPPEEYLYPGVDIFGGLDNITQSLEDGGYESQFDFTVDLYRLINVKPRDGHLSWSPVLGVLISFSTPALLLLLLLYLTPWRPG
;
A
#
# COMPACT_ATOMS: atom_id res chain seq x y z
N MET A 1 10.17 24.25 16.45
CA MET A 1 10.44 25.69 16.22
C MET A 1 10.38 25.92 14.72
N VAL A 2 9.43 26.73 14.22
CA VAL A 2 9.13 26.89 12.79
C VAL A 2 9.72 28.21 12.27
N ARG A 3 10.26 28.21 11.05
CA ARG A 3 10.44 29.43 10.23
C ARG A 3 10.17 29.11 8.77
N PHE A 4 9.10 29.68 8.22
CA PHE A 4 8.92 29.90 6.78
C PHE A 4 8.98 31.41 6.53
N THR A 5 9.93 31.84 5.72
CA THR A 5 10.09 33.25 5.30
C THR A 5 9.15 33.53 4.13
N SER A 6 8.23 34.49 4.30
CA SER A 6 7.34 34.93 3.24
C SER A 6 8.11 35.73 2.18
N LEU A 7 8.02 35.32 0.91
CA LEU A 7 8.32 36.19 -0.21
C LEU A 7 7.01 36.81 -0.70
N PHE A 8 6.89 38.13 -0.59
CA PHE A 8 5.79 38.88 -1.17
C PHE A 8 5.86 38.80 -2.70
N ALA A 9 4.94 38.06 -3.32
CA ALA A 9 4.74 38.07 -4.76
C ALA A 9 3.74 39.17 -5.14
N ARG A 10 4.17 40.03 -6.07
CA ARG A 10 3.46 41.20 -6.58
C ARG A 10 2.27 40.74 -7.45
N ALA A 11 1.04 41.08 -7.06
CA ALA A 11 -0.17 40.68 -7.78
C ALA A 11 -0.33 41.44 -9.11
N LEU A 12 -0.46 40.70 -10.20
CA LEU A 12 -1.00 41.18 -11.49
C LEU A 12 -2.50 40.83 -11.55
N PRO A 13 -3.37 41.71 -12.06
CA PRO A 13 -4.80 41.44 -12.10
C PRO A 13 -5.12 40.47 -13.24
N PHE A 14 -5.45 39.22 -12.89
CA PHE A 14 -6.10 38.30 -13.81
C PHE A 14 -7.61 38.52 -13.76
N ALA A 15 -8.21 38.77 -14.93
CA ALA A 15 -9.65 38.84 -15.09
C ALA A 15 -10.27 37.46 -14.81
N VAL A 16 -11.16 37.39 -13.83
CA VAL A 16 -11.85 36.14 -13.43
C VAL A 16 -13.08 35.96 -14.31
N PHE A 17 -13.05 34.96 -15.20
CA PHE A 17 -14.27 34.38 -15.76
C PHE A 17 -14.78 33.30 -14.80
N ALA A 18 -15.91 33.54 -14.16
CA ALA A 18 -16.57 32.55 -13.32
C ALA A 18 -17.30 31.53 -14.21
N VAL A 19 -16.72 30.34 -14.38
CA VAL A 19 -17.42 29.18 -14.93
C VAL A 19 -18.03 28.41 -13.76
N ALA A 20 -19.35 28.34 -13.71
CA ALA A 20 -20.06 27.54 -12.70
C ALA A 20 -19.81 26.04 -12.98
N ALA A 21 -19.09 25.38 -12.07
CA ALA A 21 -18.92 23.93 -12.11
C ALA A 21 -20.21 23.24 -11.61
N PRO A 22 -20.69 22.16 -12.27
CA PRO A 22 -21.82 21.40 -11.78
C PRO A 22 -21.42 20.67 -10.48
N ALA A 23 -22.32 20.67 -9.49
CA ALA A 23 -22.14 19.94 -8.25
C ALA A 23 -22.17 18.43 -8.54
N ALA A 24 -21.02 17.78 -8.43
CA ALA A 24 -20.94 16.32 -8.45
C ALA A 24 -21.65 15.77 -7.20
N SER A 25 -22.63 14.89 -7.42
CA SER A 25 -23.35 14.19 -6.36
C SER A 25 -22.46 13.06 -5.86
N THR A 26 -21.97 13.15 -4.62
CA THR A 26 -21.25 12.04 -3.98
C THR A 26 -22.22 10.87 -3.78
N PRO A 27 -21.92 9.67 -4.32
CA PRO A 27 -22.75 8.50 -4.04
C PRO A 27 -22.70 8.20 -2.53
N PRO A 28 -23.81 7.74 -1.93
CA PRO A 28 -23.84 7.44 -0.51
C PRO A 28 -22.87 6.30 -0.20
N LEU A 29 -21.82 6.60 0.58
CA LEU A 29 -20.97 5.63 1.27
C LEU A 29 -21.86 4.71 2.10
N ARG A 30 -22.21 3.55 1.56
CA ARG A 30 -23.08 2.59 2.25
C ARG A 30 -22.56 1.18 2.10
N ARG A 31 -21.56 0.84 2.93
CA ARG A 31 -21.40 -0.42 3.70
C ARG A 31 -20.06 -0.39 4.46
N GLN A 32 -19.94 0.37 5.55
CA GLN A 32 -18.65 0.57 6.25
C GLN A 32 -18.71 0.46 7.80
N ILE A 33 -19.85 0.15 8.40
CA ILE A 33 -20.09 0.37 9.86
C ILE A 33 -19.04 -0.31 10.78
N ALA A 34 -18.68 -1.57 10.55
CA ALA A 34 -17.72 -2.27 11.43
C ALA A 34 -16.25 -1.93 11.13
N GLY A 35 -15.94 -1.54 9.90
CA GLY A 35 -14.58 -1.23 9.46
C GLY A 35 -14.15 0.19 9.80
N ASP A 36 -15.10 1.12 9.79
CA ASP A 36 -14.91 2.50 10.23
C ASP A 36 -14.57 2.57 11.71
N GLU A 37 -15.24 1.74 12.54
CA GLU A 37 -14.99 1.64 13.97
C GLU A 37 -13.55 1.17 14.27
N ALA A 38 -13.02 0.24 13.49
CA ALA A 38 -11.66 -0.27 13.69
C ALA A 38 -10.59 0.79 13.41
N CYS A 39 -10.73 1.55 12.32
CA CYS A 39 -9.81 2.65 12.02
C CYS A 39 -9.97 3.81 13.02
N ALA A 40 -11.20 4.12 13.44
CA ALA A 40 -11.45 5.14 14.44
C ALA A 40 -10.81 4.80 15.79
N GLU A 41 -10.88 3.54 16.22
CA GLU A 41 -10.24 3.08 17.45
C GLU A 41 -8.72 3.17 17.37
N ILE A 42 -8.11 2.80 16.23
CA ILE A 42 -6.67 2.99 16.02
C ILE A 42 -6.29 4.48 16.10
N GLY A 43 -7.09 5.36 15.48
CA GLY A 43 -6.92 6.81 15.57
C GLY A 43 -6.96 7.31 17.02
N ARG A 44 -7.95 6.86 17.80
CA ARG A 44 -8.06 7.22 19.23
C ARG A 44 -6.82 6.80 20.03
N VAL A 45 -6.36 5.56 19.85
CA VAL A 45 -5.16 5.06 20.54
C VAL A 45 -3.91 5.87 20.14
N TYR A 46 -3.80 6.24 18.87
CA TYR A 46 -2.69 7.04 18.37
C TYR A 46 -2.72 8.49 18.93
N ASP A 47 -3.90 9.11 18.99
CA ASP A 47 -4.08 10.44 19.56
C ASP A 47 -3.70 10.46 21.05
N GLU A 48 -4.12 9.44 21.81
CA GLU A 48 -3.73 9.28 23.22
C GLU A 48 -2.21 9.16 23.39
N ALA A 49 -1.55 8.36 22.56
CA ALA A 49 -0.09 8.25 22.57
C ALA A 49 0.63 9.54 22.14
N SER A 50 0.00 10.34 21.28
CA SER A 50 0.52 11.64 20.85
C SER A 50 0.52 12.66 22.00
N LEU A 51 -0.47 12.61 22.90
CA LEU A 51 -0.51 13.45 24.11
C LEU A 51 0.64 13.17 25.08
N THR A 52 1.15 11.93 25.09
CA THR A 52 2.26 11.51 25.96
C THR A 52 3.61 11.43 25.23
N ASN A 53 3.67 11.83 23.96
CA ASN A 53 4.86 11.72 23.10
C ASN A 53 5.44 10.30 23.04
N THR A 54 4.56 9.29 22.94
CA THR A 54 4.88 7.86 22.89
C THR A 54 4.40 7.18 21.61
N THR A 55 4.31 7.94 20.50
CA THR A 55 3.83 7.45 19.20
C THR A 55 4.67 6.31 18.62
N ASP A 56 5.94 6.23 19.01
CA ASP A 56 6.89 5.21 18.52
C ASP A 56 6.57 3.78 19.00
N ASN A 57 5.67 3.62 19.98
CA ASN A 57 5.36 2.32 20.60
C ASN A 57 3.85 2.04 20.66
N VAL A 58 3.08 2.57 19.71
CA VAL A 58 1.64 2.26 19.63
C VAL A 58 1.45 0.82 19.14
N VAL A 59 0.87 -0.02 20.00
CA VAL A 59 0.59 -1.43 19.69
C VAL A 59 -0.90 -1.69 19.85
N VAL A 60 -1.52 -2.22 18.81
CA VAL A 60 -2.93 -2.62 18.79
C VAL A 60 -3.05 -4.12 18.51
N LYS A 61 -4.24 -4.70 18.76
CA LYS A 61 -4.51 -6.09 18.42
C LYS A 61 -4.41 -6.28 16.89
N PRO A 62 -3.75 -7.35 16.40
CA PRO A 62 -3.64 -7.61 14.95
C PRO A 62 -5.00 -7.69 14.24
N SER A 63 -6.03 -8.23 14.90
CA SER A 63 -7.37 -8.30 14.34
C SER A 63 -8.00 -6.91 14.12
N LEU A 64 -7.74 -5.95 15.02
CA LEU A 64 -8.23 -4.57 14.89
C LEU A 64 -7.53 -3.88 13.70
N ALA A 65 -6.21 -4.00 13.63
CA ALA A 65 -5.40 -3.51 12.52
C ALA A 65 -5.87 -4.06 11.16
N TYR A 66 -6.08 -5.39 11.09
CA TYR A 66 -6.55 -6.03 9.87
C TYR A 66 -7.95 -5.58 9.45
N GLN A 67 -8.89 -5.44 10.41
CA GLN A 67 -10.23 -4.93 10.13
C GLN A 67 -10.21 -3.49 9.61
N CYS A 68 -9.34 -2.63 10.16
CA CYS A 68 -9.15 -1.28 9.64
C CYS A 68 -8.59 -1.31 8.21
N LEU A 69 -7.52 -2.07 7.94
CA LEU A 69 -6.95 -2.13 6.59
C LEU A 69 -7.95 -2.63 5.54
N ARG A 70 -8.77 -3.63 5.90
CA ARG A 70 -9.81 -4.19 5.03
C ARG A 70 -11.04 -3.28 4.87
N SER A 71 -11.20 -2.25 5.69
CA SER A 71 -12.30 -1.29 5.54
C SER A 71 -12.00 -0.19 4.52
N ILE A 72 -10.73 0.04 4.19
CA ILE A 72 -10.33 1.07 3.24
C ILE A 72 -10.79 0.65 1.83
N SER A 73 -11.65 1.46 1.21
CA SER A 73 -12.15 1.23 -0.14
C SER A 73 -11.07 1.46 -1.20
N VAL A 74 -11.14 0.68 -2.28
CA VAL A 74 -10.32 0.88 -3.49
C VAL A 74 -10.69 2.20 -4.17
N ASP A 75 -9.68 2.96 -4.62
CA ASP A 75 -9.85 4.15 -5.44
C ASP A 75 -9.35 3.85 -6.86
N VAL A 76 -10.23 3.31 -7.69
CA VAL A 76 -9.87 2.74 -9.02
C VAL A 76 -9.08 3.75 -9.87
N GLU A 77 -9.46 5.02 -9.87
CA GLU A 77 -8.78 6.05 -10.65
C GLU A 77 -7.35 6.28 -10.15
N ARG A 78 -7.17 6.47 -8.84
CA ARG A 78 -5.84 6.72 -8.27
C ARG A 78 -4.95 5.49 -8.26
N ASP A 79 -5.53 4.31 -8.03
CA ASP A 79 -4.80 3.05 -8.00
C ASP A 79 -4.32 2.67 -9.40
N THR A 80 -5.15 2.89 -10.43
CA THR A 80 -4.73 2.73 -11.83
C THR A 80 -3.64 3.73 -12.20
N ALA A 81 -3.77 4.99 -11.79
CA ALA A 81 -2.73 6.00 -12.00
C ALA A 81 -1.41 5.63 -11.30
N LEU A 82 -1.46 5.04 -10.10
CA LEU A 82 -0.29 4.52 -9.40
C LEU A 82 0.38 3.38 -10.19
N VAL A 83 -0.38 2.41 -10.69
CA VAL A 83 0.16 1.31 -11.50
C VAL A 83 0.85 1.85 -12.76
N HIS A 84 0.23 2.82 -13.44
CA HIS A 84 0.84 3.49 -14.59
C HIS A 84 2.11 4.26 -14.23
N TYR A 85 2.16 4.91 -13.07
CA TYR A 85 3.34 5.60 -12.58
C TYR A 85 4.49 4.65 -12.24
N LEU A 86 4.20 3.45 -11.73
CA LEU A 86 5.20 2.46 -11.36
C LEU A 86 5.85 1.78 -12.57
N ARG A 87 5.13 1.67 -13.69
CA ARG A 87 5.65 1.05 -14.93
C ARG A 87 6.97 1.65 -15.41
N PRO A 88 7.10 2.96 -15.67
CA PRO A 88 8.37 3.54 -16.13
C PRO A 88 9.48 3.47 -15.08
N TRP A 89 9.14 3.40 -13.78
CA TRP A 89 10.13 3.14 -12.73
C TRP A 89 10.67 1.70 -12.80
N LEU A 90 9.79 0.72 -13.07
CA LEU A 90 10.17 -0.68 -13.28
C LEU A 90 10.95 -0.89 -14.58
N GLU A 91 10.67 -0.13 -15.64
CA GLU A 91 11.45 -0.16 -16.89
C GLU A 91 12.93 0.19 -16.68
N TYR A 92 13.28 0.91 -15.60
CA TYR A 92 14.68 1.22 -15.27
C TYR A 92 15.41 0.08 -14.54
N GLN A 93 14.71 -1.00 -14.16
CA GLN A 93 15.31 -2.12 -13.44
C GLN A 93 16.08 -3.04 -14.40
N SER A 94 17.37 -3.25 -14.15
CA SER A 94 18.25 -3.97 -15.07
C SER A 94 17.95 -5.46 -15.20
N THR A 95 17.13 -6.01 -14.30
CA THR A 95 16.80 -7.44 -14.23
C THR A 95 15.49 -7.81 -14.92
N VAL A 96 14.66 -6.85 -15.36
CA VAL A 96 13.28 -7.12 -15.83
C VAL A 96 13.21 -8.11 -16.99
N ASP A 97 14.12 -8.00 -17.97
CA ASP A 97 14.13 -8.88 -19.13
C ASP A 97 14.54 -10.31 -18.77
N ILE A 98 15.53 -10.46 -17.87
CA ILE A 98 16.01 -11.77 -17.41
C ILE A 98 14.98 -12.41 -16.48
N LEU A 99 14.23 -11.63 -15.72
CA LEU A 99 13.19 -12.14 -14.83
C LEU A 99 11.99 -12.70 -15.60
N LEU A 100 11.68 -12.18 -16.80
CA LEU A 100 10.60 -12.70 -17.63
C LEU A 100 10.90 -14.12 -18.14
N ASP A 101 12.11 -14.33 -18.65
CA ASP A 101 12.59 -15.61 -19.21
C ASP A 101 13.98 -15.93 -18.63
N PRO A 102 14.04 -16.45 -17.39
CA PRO A 102 15.31 -16.66 -16.71
C PRO A 102 16.05 -17.87 -17.27
N PRO A 103 17.39 -17.91 -17.16
CA PRO A 103 18.19 -19.06 -17.58
C PRO A 103 17.81 -20.30 -16.77
N GLU A 104 18.08 -21.49 -17.32
CA GLU A 104 17.71 -22.78 -16.72
C GLU A 104 18.28 -22.98 -15.30
N GLU A 105 19.43 -22.38 -15.00
CA GLU A 105 20.06 -22.45 -13.69
C GLU A 105 19.39 -21.55 -12.63
N TYR A 106 18.47 -20.67 -13.03
CA TYR A 106 17.72 -19.83 -12.10
C TYR A 106 16.67 -20.67 -11.36
N LEU A 107 16.76 -20.69 -10.04
CA LEU A 107 15.99 -21.62 -9.20
C LEU A 107 14.50 -21.24 -9.03
N TYR A 108 14.06 -20.13 -9.63
CA TYR A 108 12.71 -19.60 -9.47
C TYR A 108 12.02 -19.46 -10.83
N PRO A 109 10.68 -19.58 -10.89
CA PRO A 109 9.96 -19.35 -12.14
C PRO A 109 10.14 -17.90 -12.61
N GLY A 110 10.14 -17.72 -13.93
CA GLY A 110 10.07 -16.39 -14.53
C GLY A 110 8.81 -15.64 -14.11
N VAL A 111 8.90 -14.32 -14.07
CA VAL A 111 7.81 -13.41 -13.74
C VAL A 111 7.67 -12.35 -14.83
N ASP A 112 6.47 -12.29 -15.41
CA ASP A 112 6.06 -11.16 -16.23
C ASP A 112 5.54 -10.03 -15.33
N ILE A 113 6.44 -9.12 -14.95
CA ILE A 113 6.09 -7.97 -14.11
C ILE A 113 5.09 -7.08 -14.85
N PHE A 114 5.31 -6.81 -16.14
CA PHE A 114 4.51 -5.87 -16.92
C PHE A 114 3.12 -6.42 -17.27
N GLY A 115 3.02 -7.69 -17.67
CA GLY A 115 1.73 -8.38 -17.81
C GLY A 115 1.02 -8.54 -16.46
N GLY A 116 1.78 -8.66 -15.36
CA GLY A 116 1.24 -8.58 -14.01
C GLY A 116 0.60 -7.22 -13.71
N LEU A 117 1.24 -6.10 -14.09
CA LEU A 117 0.66 -4.76 -13.92
C LEU A 117 -0.60 -4.58 -14.78
N ASP A 118 -0.62 -5.15 -15.99
CA ASP A 118 -1.80 -5.13 -16.86
C ASP A 118 -2.98 -5.88 -16.20
N ASN A 119 -2.71 -7.07 -15.66
CA ASN A 119 -3.72 -7.86 -14.93
C ASN A 119 -4.25 -7.14 -13.68
N ILE A 120 -3.38 -6.44 -12.93
CA ILE A 120 -3.79 -5.64 -11.77
C ILE A 120 -4.68 -4.47 -12.22
N THR A 121 -4.31 -3.79 -13.30
CA THR A 121 -5.09 -2.68 -13.86
C THR A 121 -6.49 -3.16 -14.28
N GLN A 122 -6.56 -4.27 -15.02
CA GLN A 122 -7.84 -4.89 -15.39
C GLN A 122 -8.66 -5.28 -14.16
N SER A 123 -8.02 -5.86 -13.14
CA SER A 123 -8.70 -6.24 -11.90
C SER A 123 -9.23 -5.03 -11.13
N LEU A 124 -8.56 -3.88 -11.15
CA LEU A 124 -9.08 -2.64 -10.59
C LEU A 124 -10.33 -2.17 -11.34
N GLU A 125 -10.26 -2.13 -12.67
CA GLU A 125 -11.36 -1.68 -13.54
C GLU A 125 -12.60 -2.58 -13.44
N ASP A 126 -12.40 -3.89 -13.29
CA ASP A 126 -13.47 -4.88 -13.15
C ASP A 126 -14.01 -5.01 -11.70
N GLY A 127 -13.45 -4.26 -10.74
CA GLY A 127 -13.86 -4.34 -9.33
C GLY A 127 -13.45 -5.64 -8.63
N GLY A 128 -12.33 -6.23 -9.03
CA GLY A 128 -11.80 -7.50 -8.52
C GLY A 128 -11.18 -7.46 -7.12
N TYR A 129 -11.01 -6.27 -6.52
CA TYR A 129 -10.46 -6.10 -5.17
C TYR A 129 -11.55 -5.65 -4.19
N GLU A 130 -11.65 -6.37 -3.05
CA GLU A 130 -12.63 -6.05 -2.01
C GLU A 130 -12.21 -4.86 -1.13
N SER A 131 -10.92 -4.53 -1.10
CA SER A 131 -10.35 -3.43 -0.30
C SER A 131 -9.03 -2.92 -0.89
N GLN A 132 -8.64 -1.71 -0.50
CA GLN A 132 -7.32 -1.14 -0.82
C GLN A 132 -6.17 -2.05 -0.34
N PHE A 133 -6.39 -2.75 0.77
CA PHE A 133 -5.42 -3.71 1.29
C PHE A 133 -5.21 -4.89 0.34
N ASP A 134 -6.27 -5.42 -0.26
CA ASP A 134 -6.15 -6.54 -1.19
C ASP A 134 -5.38 -6.15 -2.46
N PHE A 135 -5.68 -4.97 -3.03
CA PHE A 135 -4.94 -4.41 -4.15
C PHE A 135 -3.46 -4.19 -3.82
N THR A 136 -3.16 -3.49 -2.71
CA THR A 136 -1.77 -3.17 -2.34
C THR A 136 -0.95 -4.42 -2.00
N VAL A 137 -1.57 -5.46 -1.46
CA VAL A 137 -0.92 -6.76 -1.22
C VAL A 137 -0.58 -7.46 -2.54
N ASP A 138 -1.47 -7.43 -3.53
CA ASP A 138 -1.23 -8.04 -4.84
C ASP A 138 -0.10 -7.33 -5.58
N LEU A 139 -0.15 -5.99 -5.63
CA LEU A 139 0.92 -5.16 -6.19
C LEU A 139 2.26 -5.37 -5.45
N TYR A 140 2.23 -5.46 -4.12
CA TYR A 140 3.43 -5.75 -3.32
C TYR A 140 4.03 -7.11 -3.69
N ARG A 141 3.20 -8.15 -3.84
CA ARG A 141 3.67 -9.48 -4.23
C ARG A 141 4.29 -9.49 -5.61
N LEU A 142 3.66 -8.81 -6.57
CA LEU A 142 4.16 -8.70 -7.93
C LEU A 142 5.54 -8.03 -8.00
N ILE A 143 5.76 -6.95 -7.24
CA ILE A 143 7.01 -6.17 -7.30
C ILE A 143 8.10 -6.73 -6.38
N ASN A 144 7.76 -7.10 -5.14
CA ASN A 144 8.76 -7.43 -4.12
C ASN A 144 9.02 -8.93 -3.96
N VAL A 145 8.01 -9.78 -4.24
CA VAL A 145 8.07 -11.22 -3.88
C VAL A 145 8.34 -12.10 -5.07
N LYS A 146 7.57 -11.93 -6.17
CA LYS A 146 7.70 -12.78 -7.36
C LYS A 146 9.06 -12.63 -8.07
N PRO A 147 9.64 -11.43 -8.20
CA PRO A 147 10.93 -11.23 -8.89
C PRO A 147 12.13 -11.86 -8.20
N ARG A 148 12.04 -12.14 -6.89
CA ARG A 148 13.18 -12.64 -6.10
C ARG A 148 14.45 -11.77 -6.25
N ASP A 149 14.24 -10.48 -6.49
CA ASP A 149 15.30 -9.49 -6.61
C ASP A 149 15.39 -8.70 -5.31
N GLY A 150 16.49 -8.89 -4.57
CA GLY A 150 16.71 -8.23 -3.28
C GLY A 150 16.93 -6.72 -3.37
N HIS A 151 17.14 -6.16 -4.57
CA HIS A 151 17.31 -4.73 -4.80
C HIS A 151 16.05 -4.07 -5.35
N LEU A 152 15.06 -4.86 -5.79
CA LEU A 152 13.75 -4.36 -6.20
C LEU A 152 12.80 -4.32 -5.01
N SER A 153 12.48 -3.13 -4.54
CA SER A 153 11.47 -2.95 -3.49
C SER A 153 10.54 -1.77 -3.73
N TRP A 154 9.27 -2.00 -3.42
CA TRP A 154 8.22 -1.00 -3.37
C TRP A 154 7.38 -1.22 -2.11
N SER A 155 7.19 -0.17 -1.31
CA SER A 155 6.42 -0.25 -0.07
C SER A 155 5.08 0.47 -0.21
N PRO A 156 3.94 -0.21 -0.02
CA PRO A 156 2.66 0.46 0.04
C PRO A 156 2.57 1.34 1.29
N VAL A 157 1.93 2.50 1.18
CA VAL A 157 1.70 3.40 2.32
C VAL A 157 1.01 2.66 3.47
N LEU A 158 0.05 1.79 3.18
CA LEU A 158 -0.65 0.99 4.19
C LEU A 158 0.30 0.10 5.02
N GLY A 159 1.34 -0.47 4.38
CA GLY A 159 2.34 -1.30 5.07
C GLY A 159 3.34 -0.48 5.92
N VAL A 160 3.46 0.81 5.63
CA VAL A 160 4.26 1.75 6.44
C VAL A 160 3.45 2.27 7.63
N LEU A 161 2.15 2.50 7.46
CA LEU A 161 1.25 2.98 8.51
C LEU A 161 0.97 1.91 9.57
N ILE A 162 0.75 0.66 9.14
CA ILE A 162 0.44 -0.46 10.02
C ILE A 162 1.36 -1.62 9.64
N SER A 163 2.22 -2.01 10.58
CA SER A 163 3.10 -3.18 10.42
C SER A 163 2.67 -4.30 11.35
N PHE A 164 2.71 -5.53 10.83
CA PHE A 164 2.49 -6.74 11.61
C PHE A 164 3.83 -7.33 11.99
N SER A 165 4.10 -7.44 13.29
CA SER A 165 5.28 -8.12 13.81
C SER A 165 4.87 -9.36 14.58
N THR A 166 5.69 -10.41 14.48
CA THR A 166 5.58 -11.57 15.36
C THR A 166 6.64 -11.44 16.45
N PRO A 167 6.30 -11.63 17.73
CA PRO A 167 7.30 -11.57 18.79
C PRO A 167 8.33 -12.68 18.58
N ALA A 168 9.62 -12.37 18.75
CA ALA A 168 10.74 -13.30 18.53
C ALA A 168 10.59 -14.64 19.29
N LEU A 169 9.91 -14.63 20.43
CA LEU A 169 9.57 -15.83 21.21
C LEU A 169 8.72 -16.85 20.44
N LEU A 170 7.84 -16.39 19.54
CA LEU A 170 7.00 -17.26 18.73
C LEU A 170 7.83 -18.03 17.69
N LEU A 171 8.83 -17.37 17.09
CA LEU A 171 9.75 -17.99 16.13
C LEU A 171 10.63 -19.04 16.82
N LEU A 172 11.12 -18.75 18.03
CA LEU A 172 11.85 -19.73 18.84
C LEU A 172 10.98 -20.95 19.13
N LEU A 173 9.74 -20.76 19.58
CA LEU A 173 8.80 -21.85 19.82
C LEU A 173 8.56 -22.70 18.57
N LEU A 174 8.39 -22.11 17.39
CA LEU A 174 8.25 -22.86 16.15
C LEU A 174 9.50 -23.66 15.82
N LEU A 175 10.70 -23.07 15.95
CA LEU A 175 11.97 -23.77 15.75
C LEU A 175 12.17 -24.93 16.74
N TYR A 176 11.69 -24.80 17.99
CA TYR A 176 11.74 -25.87 18.98
C TYR A 176 10.66 -26.95 18.77
N LEU A 177 9.53 -26.61 18.16
CA LEU A 177 8.38 -27.52 18.00
C LEU A 177 8.30 -28.19 16.62
N THR A 178 8.99 -27.68 15.60
CA THR A 178 9.10 -28.35 14.30
C THR A 178 10.43 -29.08 14.20
N PRO A 179 10.49 -30.40 14.45
CA PRO A 179 11.70 -31.16 14.15
C PRO A 179 11.98 -31.06 12.65
N TRP A 180 13.15 -30.52 12.33
CA TRP A 180 13.69 -30.45 10.97
C TRP A 180 13.69 -31.88 10.38
N ARG A 181 12.81 -32.14 9.42
CA ARG A 181 12.88 -33.36 8.61
C ARG A 181 13.70 -33.05 7.35
N PRO A 182 14.90 -33.60 7.19
CA PRO A 182 15.52 -33.65 5.89
C PRO A 182 14.66 -34.53 4.98
N GLY A 183 14.21 -33.98 3.86
CA GLY A 183 13.69 -34.73 2.72
C GLY A 183 14.79 -34.97 1.72
#